data_AF-A0A0G1XW31-F1
#
_entry.id   AF-A0A0G1XW31-F1
#
_cell.length_a   1.000
_cell.length_b   1.000
_cell.length_c   1.000
_cell.angle_alpha   90.00
_cell.angle_beta   90.00
_cell.angle_gamma   90.00
#
_symmetry.space_group_name_H-M   'P 1'
#
loop_
_entity.id
_entity.type
_entity.pdbx_description
1 polymer ?
#
loop_
_entity_poly.entity_id
_entity_poly.type
_entity_poly.pdbx_seq_one_letter_code
_entity_poly.pdbx_strand_id
1 'polypeptide(L)'
;MMRLQDRDLKPMVAPELRREVMRLRNAIRRHRNAHNNDRCWILDSELYRLLPESLNAGTITMTRELFLKNCRAYYDRHPGGCGPAIPNTGKEE
;
A
#
# COMPACT_ATOMS: atom_id res chain seq x y z
N MET A 1 27.91 1.90 -7.09
CA MET A 1 27.42 0.83 -7.99
C MET A 1 25.90 0.91 -7.97
N MET A 2 25.25 1.05 -9.14
CA MET A 2 23.79 1.21 -9.23
C MET A 2 23.11 -0.14 -9.00
N ARG A 3 22.07 -0.19 -8.17
CA ARG A 3 21.35 -1.44 -7.90
C ARG A 3 20.50 -1.81 -9.12
N LEU A 4 20.15 -3.09 -9.25
CA LEU A 4 19.28 -3.56 -10.34
C LEU A 4 17.90 -2.89 -10.30
N GLN A 5 17.43 -2.53 -9.10
CA GLN A 5 16.15 -1.86 -8.86
C GLN A 5 16.12 -0.42 -9.41
N ASP A 6 17.27 0.27 -9.50
CA ASP A 6 17.34 1.68 -9.90
C ASP A 6 17.56 1.89 -11.41
N ARG A 7 17.35 0.85 -12.23
CA ARG A 7 17.65 0.88 -13.68
C ARG A 7 16.75 1.83 -14.47
N ASP A 8 15.54 2.08 -13.97
CA ASP A 8 14.57 3.04 -14.51
C ASP A 8 15.08 4.49 -14.46
N LEU A 9 15.98 4.82 -13.52
CA LEU A 9 16.57 6.15 -13.39
C LEU A 9 17.66 6.43 -14.45
N LYS A 10 18.26 5.38 -15.01
CA LYS A 10 19.39 5.50 -15.95
C LYS A 10 19.09 6.33 -17.22
N PRO A 11 17.95 6.15 -17.91
CA PRO A 11 17.63 6.95 -19.09
C PRO A 11 17.16 8.37 -18.77
N MET A 12 16.86 8.70 -17.51
CA MET A 12 16.26 9.99 -17.15
C MET A 12 17.26 11.14 -17.24
N VAL A 13 16.86 12.24 -17.86
CA VAL A 13 17.62 13.50 -17.84
C VAL A 13 17.39 14.26 -16.53
N ALA A 14 18.26 15.23 -16.19
CA ALA A 14 18.21 15.93 -14.91
C ALA A 14 16.83 16.54 -14.55
N PRO A 15 16.06 17.14 -15.48
CA PRO A 15 14.70 17.58 -15.20
C PRO A 15 13.74 16.44 -14.82
N GLU A 16 13.88 15.27 -15.43
CA GLU A 16 13.07 14.08 -15.15
C GLU A 16 13.40 13.51 -13.78
N LEU A 17 14.69 13.36 -13.47
CA LEU A 17 15.14 12.93 -12.15
C LEU A 17 14.62 13.85 -11.05
N ARG A 18 14.62 15.17 -11.26
CA ARG A 18 14.06 16.12 -10.30
C ARG A 18 12.56 15.90 -10.09
N ARG A 19 11.79 15.72 -11.17
CA ARG A 19 10.36 15.42 -11.07
C ARG A 19 10.11 14.11 -10.34
N GLU A 20 10.90 13.10 -10.64
CA GLU A 20 10.78 11.77 -10.05
C GLU A 20 11.09 11.79 -8.55
N VAL A 21 12.16 12.45 -8.14
CA VAL A 21 12.48 12.66 -6.71
C VAL A 21 11.34 13.40 -6.00
N MET A 22 10.76 14.44 -6.61
CA MET A 22 9.64 15.17 -6.00
C MET A 22 8.38 14.30 -5.88
N ARG A 23 8.08 13.48 -6.90
CA ARG A 23 6.98 12.51 -6.90
C ARG A 23 7.13 11.52 -5.74
N LEU A 24 8.29 10.88 -5.63
CA LEU A 24 8.59 9.90 -4.58
C LEU A 24 8.54 10.54 -3.19
N ARG A 25 9.13 11.73 -3.00
CA ARG A 25 9.09 12.45 -1.71
C ARG A 25 7.67 12.80 -1.29
N ASN A 26 6.81 13.20 -2.22
CA ASN A 26 5.42 13.51 -1.94
C ASN A 26 4.64 12.27 -1.50
N ALA A 27 4.85 11.13 -2.16
CA ALA A 27 4.23 9.87 -1.76
C ALA A 27 4.68 9.42 -0.35
N ILE A 28 5.99 9.49 -0.06
CA ILE A 28 6.52 9.19 1.27
C ILE A 28 5.90 10.11 2.33
N ARG A 29 5.78 11.41 2.04
CA ARG A 29 5.14 12.36 2.97
C ARG A 29 3.66 12.06 3.19
N ARG A 30 2.92 11.74 2.12
CA ARG A 30 1.49 11.35 2.21
C ARG A 30 1.32 10.12 3.10
N HIS A 31 2.13 9.09 2.87
CA HIS A 31 2.12 7.87 3.67
C HIS A 31 2.48 8.13 5.14
N ARG A 32 3.62 8.80 5.38
CA ARG A 32 4.09 9.15 6.74
C ARG A 32 3.06 9.96 7.51
N ASN A 33 2.41 10.91 6.84
CA ASN A 33 1.43 11.82 7.44
C ASN A 33 0.02 11.21 7.53
N ALA A 34 -0.19 9.95 7.15
CA ALA A 34 -1.44 9.26 7.41
C ALA A 34 -1.50 8.78 8.87
N HIS A 35 -2.66 8.98 9.48
CA HIS A 35 -2.93 8.69 10.89
C HIS A 35 -4.22 7.89 11.04
N ASN A 36 -4.40 7.22 12.19
CA ASN A 36 -5.61 6.46 12.51
C ASN A 36 -6.00 5.50 11.36
N ASN A 37 -7.28 5.44 11.01
CA ASN A 37 -7.82 4.55 9.97
C ASN A 37 -7.33 4.91 8.56
N ASP A 38 -6.78 6.10 8.34
CA ASP A 38 -6.19 6.46 7.06
C ASP A 38 -4.89 5.66 6.83
N ARG A 39 -4.15 5.33 7.90
CA ARG A 39 -2.96 4.47 7.83
C ARG A 39 -3.37 3.00 7.71
N CYS A 40 -3.65 2.57 6.49
CA CYS A 40 -4.05 1.21 6.15
C CYS A 40 -3.10 0.54 5.14
N TRP A 41 -3.22 -0.79 4.99
CA TRP A 41 -2.46 -1.58 4.01
C TRP A 41 -2.64 -1.09 2.55
N ILE A 42 -3.73 -0.37 2.26
CA ILE A 42 -3.96 0.26 0.97
C ILE A 42 -2.93 1.37 0.74
N LEU A 43 -2.62 2.19 1.75
CA LEU A 43 -1.57 3.21 1.63
C LEU A 43 -0.17 2.62 1.46
N ASP A 44 0.12 1.50 2.13
CA ASP A 44 1.37 0.77 1.90
C ASP A 44 1.46 0.29 0.44
N SER A 45 0.37 -0.29 -0.06
CA SER A 45 0.26 -0.75 -1.45
C SER A 45 0.38 0.39 -2.46
N GLU A 46 -0.23 1.55 -2.18
CA GLU A 46 -0.10 2.75 -3.01
C GLU A 46 1.34 3.27 -3.03
N LEU A 47 2.02 3.30 -1.89
CA LEU A 47 3.42 3.75 -1.81
C LEU A 47 4.35 2.79 -2.56
N TYR A 48 4.24 1.49 -2.32
CA TYR A 48 5.14 0.50 -2.91
C TYR A 48 4.93 0.31 -4.42
N ARG A 49 3.71 0.53 -4.93
CA ARG A 49 3.44 0.55 -6.38
C ARG A 49 4.22 1.62 -7.15
N LEU A 50 4.81 2.60 -6.47
CA LEU A 50 5.59 3.64 -7.13
C LEU A 50 7.01 3.19 -7.46
N LEU A 51 7.46 2.08 -6.88
CA LEU A 51 8.77 1.49 -7.14
C LEU A 51 8.69 0.55 -8.36
N PRO A 52 9.74 0.50 -9.19
CA PRO A 52 9.77 -0.34 -10.39
C PRO A 52 9.84 -1.83 -10.07
N GLU A 53 10.33 -2.22 -8.89
CA GLU A 53 10.28 -3.59 -8.43
C GLU A 53 8.84 -4.02 -8.09
N SER A 54 8.34 -5.01 -8.83
CA SER A 54 7.11 -5.68 -8.45
C SER A 54 7.35 -6.48 -7.17
N LEU A 55 6.87 -5.98 -6.04
CA LEU A 55 6.74 -6.78 -4.84
C LEU A 55 5.56 -7.73 -5.03
N ASN A 56 5.84 -8.96 -5.46
CA ASN A 56 4.95 -10.07 -5.14
C ASN A 56 4.94 -10.18 -3.61
N ALA A 57 3.94 -9.56 -2.97
CA ALA A 57 3.62 -9.87 -1.60
C ALA A 57 3.43 -11.39 -1.56
N GLY A 58 4.32 -12.10 -0.87
CA GLY A 58 4.32 -13.55 -0.83
C GLY A 58 2.93 -14.08 -0.45
N THR A 59 2.62 -15.29 -0.87
CA THR A 59 1.33 -15.91 -0.56
C THR A 59 1.14 -15.97 0.94
N ILE A 60 0.00 -15.49 1.44
CA ILE A 60 -0.34 -15.61 2.85
C ILE A 60 -0.51 -17.10 3.16
N THR A 61 0.40 -17.68 3.94
CA THR A 61 0.40 -19.09 4.35
C THR A 61 -0.41 -19.31 5.62
N MET A 62 -1.62 -18.75 5.69
CA MET A 62 -2.51 -18.92 6.84
C MET A 62 -3.66 -19.86 6.53
N THR A 63 -4.06 -20.66 7.51
CA THR A 63 -5.31 -21.41 7.40
C THR A 63 -6.51 -20.45 7.37
N ARG A 64 -7.60 -20.90 6.75
CA ARG A 64 -8.83 -20.11 6.63
C ARG A 64 -9.37 -19.69 7.99
N GLU A 65 -9.31 -20.58 8.97
CA GLU A 65 -9.79 -20.35 10.33
C GLU A 65 -8.99 -19.23 11.02
N LEU A 66 -7.66 -19.26 10.89
CA LEU A 66 -6.79 -18.25 11.48
C LEU A 66 -6.94 -16.89 10.78
N PHE A 67 -7.12 -16.90 9.46
CA PHE A 67 -7.44 -15.70 8.69
C PHE A 67 -8.72 -15.03 9.19
N LEU A 68 -9.84 -15.78 9.26
CA LEU A 68 -11.13 -15.24 9.69
C LEU A 68 -11.12 -14.73 11.15
N LYS A 69 -10.40 -15.43 12.04
CA LYS A 69 -10.20 -14.99 13.43
C LYS A 69 -9.51 -13.63 13.49
N ASN A 70 -8.44 -13.46 12.70
CA ASN A 70 -7.71 -12.19 12.64
C ASN A 70 -8.53 -11.07 12.00
N CYS A 71 -9.34 -11.37 10.97
CA CYS A 71 -10.28 -10.41 10.40
C CYS A 71 -11.27 -9.89 11.46
N ARG A 72 -11.88 -10.79 12.24
CA ARG A 72 -12.82 -10.40 13.29
C ARG A 72 -12.15 -9.52 14.36
N ALA A 73 -10.99 -9.94 14.86
CA ALA A 73 -10.21 -9.16 15.83
C ALA A 73 -9.74 -7.80 15.30
N TYR A 74 -9.61 -7.65 13.98
CA TYR A 74 -9.33 -6.36 13.34
C TYR A 74 -10.56 -5.45 13.39
N TYR A 75 -11.74 -5.94 12.97
CA TYR A 75 -12.99 -5.17 12.97
C TYR A 75 -13.49 -4.82 14.37
N ASP A 76 -13.33 -5.71 15.35
CA ASP A 76 -13.69 -5.43 16.74
C ASP A 76 -12.85 -4.28 17.33
N ARG A 77 -11.58 -4.18 16.90
CA ARG A 77 -10.67 -3.07 17.25
C ARG A 77 -10.89 -1.81 16.41
N HIS A 78 -11.47 -1.94 15.22
CA HIS A 78 -11.66 -0.86 14.25
C HIS A 78 -13.09 -0.89 13.69
N PRO A 79 -14.11 -0.51 14.49
CA PRO A 79 -15.49 -0.42 14.02
C PRO A 79 -15.56 0.62 12.90
N GLY A 80 -15.64 0.15 11.64
CA GLY A 80 -15.55 0.97 10.43
C GLY A 80 -14.63 0.41 9.33
N GLY A 81 -13.71 -0.51 9.67
CA GLY A 81 -12.79 -1.15 8.71
C GLY A 81 -11.60 -0.29 8.27
N CYS A 82 -10.83 -0.79 7.29
CA CYS A 82 -9.79 -0.04 6.56
C CYS A 82 -10.46 0.70 5.39
N GLY A 83 -10.35 2.03 5.35
CA GLY A 83 -10.83 2.83 4.21
C GLY A 83 -12.29 3.30 4.32
N PRO A 84 -12.82 3.99 3.30
CA PRO A 84 -14.19 4.50 3.33
C PRO A 84 -15.17 3.32 3.40
N ALA A 85 -16.27 3.48 4.14
CA ALA A 85 -17.31 2.47 4.28
C ALA A 85 -17.75 1.97 2.89
N ILE A 86 -17.51 0.69 2.59
CA ILE A 86 -18.08 0.05 1.41
C ILE A 86 -19.58 -0.12 1.73
N PRO A 87 -20.49 0.51 0.96
CA PRO A 87 -21.91 0.32 1.17
C PRO A 87 -22.24 -1.17 1.03
N ASN A 88 -22.96 -1.70 2.01
CA ASN A 88 -23.47 -3.06 1.97
C ASN A 88 -24.39 -3.19 0.75
N THR A 89 -23.88 -3.73 -0.35
CA THR A 89 -24.68 -4.07 -1.52
C THR A 89 -25.33 -5.41 -1.22
N GLY A 90 -26.38 -5.38 -0.39
CA GLY A 90 -27.07 -6.55 0.13
C GLY A 90 -27.55 -7.50 -0.98
N LYS A 91 -26.67 -8.42 -1.39
CA LYS A 91 -27.04 -9.63 -2.11
C LYS A 91 -26.81 -10.79 -1.15
N GLU A 92 -27.85 -11.01 -0.36
CA GLU A 92 -28.11 -12.28 0.29
C GLU A 92 -28.42 -13.28 -0.83
N GLU A 93 -27.63 -14.35 -0.94
CA GLU A 93 -28.00 -15.60 -1.60
C GLU A 93 -28.32 -16.65 -0.53
#